data_AF-A0A2H5X5L2-F1
#
_entry.id   AF-A0A2H5X5L2-F1
#
_cell.length_a   1.000
_cell.length_b   1.000
_cell.length_c   1.000
_cell.angle_alpha   90.00
_cell.angle_beta   90.00
_cell.angle_gamma   90.00
#
_symmetry.space_group_name_H-M   'P 1'
#
loop_
_entity.id
_entity.type
_entity.pdbx_description
1 polymer ?
#
loop_
_entity_poly.entity_id
_entity_poly.type
_entity_poly.pdbx_seq_one_letter_code
_entity_poly.pdbx_strand_id
1 'polypeptide(L)'
;MLILSPWYLGLEADGVFQGIGFVSRWSAALVLLMLTSGMLSGALLALGEAVEPIAQVLWWPHRQGVPQARLAVAGLLGVLGLFAFYAAAFLYLLIASTQGAFHRTLNRAVGAVAGLTLGFLLSYAPGREQVALFAPNLLWFGVLCGWAFGDAVRAQQVSR
;
A
#
# COMPACT_ATOMS: atom_id res chain seq x y z
N MET A 1 -22.68 -15.01 -10.60
CA MET A 1 -21.42 -15.77 -10.42
C MET A 1 -20.41 -15.64 -11.58
N LEU A 2 -20.77 -15.06 -12.72
CA LEU A 2 -19.88 -14.97 -13.90
C LEU A 2 -18.80 -13.86 -13.87
N ILE A 3 -18.87 -12.90 -12.95
CA ILE A 3 -17.88 -11.80 -12.86
C ILE A 3 -16.56 -12.28 -12.20
N LEU A 4 -16.58 -13.44 -11.54
CA LEU A 4 -15.42 -14.03 -10.86
C LEU A 4 -14.65 -15.06 -11.71
N SER A 5 -15.16 -15.44 -12.89
CA SER A 5 -14.57 -16.54 -13.68
C SER A 5 -13.19 -16.25 -14.30
N PRO A 6 -12.87 -15.02 -14.76
CA PRO A 6 -11.50 -14.75 -15.24
C PRO A 6 -10.49 -14.73 -14.10
N TRP A 7 -10.96 -14.35 -12.90
CA TRP A 7 -10.15 -14.27 -11.70
C TRP A 7 -9.79 -15.65 -11.14
N TYR A 8 -10.72 -16.60 -11.20
CA TYR A 8 -10.49 -17.97 -10.75
C TYR A 8 -9.44 -18.70 -11.61
N LEU A 9 -9.52 -18.55 -12.93
CA LEU A 9 -8.62 -19.21 -13.89
C LEU A 9 -7.18 -18.68 -13.83
N GLY A 10 -6.98 -17.41 -13.49
CA GLY A 10 -5.63 -16.84 -13.30
C GLY A 10 -4.97 -17.29 -11.98
N LEU A 11 -5.77 -17.63 -10.96
CA LEU A 11 -5.29 -18.09 -9.66
C LEU A 11 -4.85 -19.56 -9.67
N GLU A 12 -5.33 -20.37 -10.62
CA GLU A 12 -4.95 -21.78 -10.79
C GLU A 12 -3.62 -22.00 -11.53
N ALA A 13 -3.00 -20.95 -12.09
CA ALA A 13 -1.67 -21.02 -12.69
C ALA A 13 -0.59 -21.05 -11.60
N ASP A 14 -0.52 -22.19 -10.90
CA ASP A 14 0.47 -22.46 -9.86
C ASP A 14 1.87 -22.60 -10.46
N GLY A 15 2.84 -21.92 -9.84
CA GLY A 15 4.24 -22.34 -9.93
C GLY A 15 5.24 -21.39 -10.59
N VAL A 16 4.85 -20.17 -10.96
CA VAL A 16 5.78 -19.16 -11.55
C VAL A 16 6.96 -18.85 -10.62
N PHE A 17 6.77 -18.95 -9.30
CA PHE A 17 7.78 -18.58 -8.30
C PHE A 17 8.34 -19.76 -7.49
N GLN A 18 8.24 -21.02 -7.96
CA GLN A 18 8.64 -22.21 -7.18
C GLN A 18 10.11 -22.20 -6.65
N GLY A 19 10.98 -21.35 -7.18
CA GLY A 19 12.36 -21.15 -6.69
C GLY A 19 12.54 -20.07 -5.60
N ILE A 20 11.51 -19.27 -5.29
CA ILE A 20 11.58 -18.17 -4.33
C ILE A 20 10.78 -18.57 -3.08
N GLY A 21 11.46 -19.04 -2.03
CA GLY A 21 10.83 -19.64 -0.84
C GLY A 21 9.73 -18.80 -0.17
N PHE A 22 9.80 -17.47 -0.29
CA PHE A 22 8.83 -16.53 0.31
C PHE A 22 7.55 -16.33 -0.51
N VAL A 23 7.57 -16.63 -1.81
CA VAL A 23 6.50 -16.33 -2.79
C VAL A 23 6.13 -17.57 -3.62
N SER A 24 6.64 -18.73 -3.24
CA SER A 24 6.59 -19.98 -4.01
C SER A 24 5.18 -20.48 -4.34
N ARG A 25 4.18 -20.03 -3.58
CA ARG A 25 2.76 -20.40 -3.75
C ARG A 25 1.91 -19.28 -4.37
N TRP A 26 2.54 -18.19 -4.82
CA TRP A 26 1.82 -17.10 -5.48
C TRP A 26 1.75 -17.37 -6.98
N SER A 27 0.59 -17.10 -7.57
CA SER A 27 0.46 -17.03 -9.02
C SER A 27 0.86 -15.64 -9.52
N ALA A 28 1.29 -15.54 -10.77
CA ALA A 28 1.55 -14.24 -11.40
C ALA A 28 0.29 -13.36 -11.45
N ALA A 29 -0.89 -13.97 -11.60
CA ALA A 29 -2.16 -13.26 -11.56
C ALA A 29 -2.43 -12.63 -10.19
N LEU A 30 -2.11 -13.32 -9.09
CA LEU A 30 -2.25 -12.78 -7.73
C LEU A 30 -1.38 -11.53 -7.53
N VAL A 31 -0.13 -11.57 -8.00
CA VAL A 31 0.80 -10.44 -7.93
C VAL A 31 0.26 -9.23 -8.70
N LEU A 32 -0.18 -9.45 -9.95
CA LEU A 32 -0.77 -8.40 -10.79
C LEU A 32 -2.03 -7.82 -10.16
N LEU A 33 -2.88 -8.66 -9.59
CA LEU A 33 -4.07 -8.27 -8.85
C LEU A 33 -3.76 -7.39 -7.65
N MET A 34 -2.81 -7.81 -6.82
CA MET A 34 -2.38 -7.03 -5.65
C MET A 34 -1.81 -5.67 -6.10
N LEU A 35 -0.95 -5.67 -7.11
CA LEU A 35 -0.34 -4.44 -7.60
C LEU A 35 -1.38 -3.48 -8.18
N THR A 36 -2.26 -3.96 -9.05
CA THR A 36 -3.32 -3.14 -9.67
C THR A 36 -4.35 -2.65 -8.66
N SER A 37 -4.79 -3.49 -7.71
CA SER A 37 -5.72 -3.08 -6.65
C SER A 37 -5.10 -2.07 -5.68
N GLY A 38 -3.81 -2.24 -5.33
CA GLY A 38 -3.04 -1.27 -4.58
C GLY A 38 -2.95 0.07 -5.30
N MET A 39 -2.55 0.05 -6.58
CA MET A 39 -2.48 1.25 -7.42
C MET A 39 -3.83 1.95 -7.55
N LEU A 40 -4.91 1.21 -7.81
CA LEU A 40 -6.24 1.79 -7.90
C LEU A 40 -6.67 2.44 -6.58
N SER A 41 -6.42 1.77 -5.45
CA SER A 41 -6.76 2.29 -4.13
C SER A 41 -5.95 3.55 -3.80
N GLY A 42 -4.65 3.56 -4.09
CA GLY A 42 -3.81 4.75 -3.94
C GLY A 42 -4.27 5.92 -4.80
N ALA A 43 -4.63 5.66 -6.06
CA ALA A 43 -5.13 6.68 -6.97
C ALA A 43 -6.48 7.24 -6.51
N LEU A 44 -7.41 6.40 -6.07
CA LEU A 44 -8.71 6.82 -5.54
C LEU A 44 -8.56 7.65 -4.26
N LEU A 45 -7.63 7.28 -3.37
CA LEU A 45 -7.33 8.04 -2.17
C LEU A 45 -6.80 9.44 -2.48
N ALA A 46 -5.93 9.57 -3.48
CA ALA A 46 -5.37 10.84 -3.93
C ALA A 46 -6.42 11.72 -4.64
N LEU A 47 -7.17 11.14 -5.58
CA LEU A 47 -8.20 11.85 -6.36
C LEU A 47 -9.40 12.26 -5.50
N GLY A 48 -9.75 11.47 -4.48
CA GLY A 48 -10.82 11.79 -3.54
C GLY A 48 -10.43 12.83 -2.48
N GLU A 49 -9.25 13.46 -2.60
CA GLU A 49 -8.64 14.36 -1.61
C GLU A 49 -8.60 13.76 -0.19
N ALA A 50 -8.63 12.43 -0.10
CA ALA A 50 -8.61 11.74 1.17
C ALA A 50 -7.21 11.74 1.79
N VAL A 51 -6.20 12.07 0.99
CA VAL A 51 -4.78 11.94 1.30
C VAL A 51 -4.06 13.20 0.77
N GLU A 52 -3.13 13.74 1.54
CA GLU A 52 -2.30 14.89 1.14
C GLU A 52 -1.35 14.50 -0.01
N PRO A 53 -0.78 15.45 -0.76
CA PRO A 53 0.15 15.12 -1.84
C PRO A 53 1.37 14.36 -1.34
N ILE A 54 1.76 13.31 -2.05
CA ILE A 54 2.84 12.39 -1.71
C ILE A 54 4.16 13.13 -1.53
N ALA A 55 4.43 14.18 -2.32
CA ALA A 55 5.63 15.00 -2.19
C ALA A 55 5.69 15.76 -0.85
N GLN A 56 4.52 16.18 -0.33
CA GLN A 56 4.43 16.86 0.97
C GLN A 56 4.61 15.89 2.14
N VAL A 57 4.38 14.58 1.91
CA VAL A 57 4.46 13.54 2.94
C VAL A 57 5.81 12.83 2.92
N LEU A 58 6.33 12.44 1.75
CA LEU A 58 7.56 11.66 1.59
C LEU A 58 8.83 12.50 1.43
N TRP A 59 8.78 13.62 0.69
CA TRP A 59 10.01 14.32 0.28
C TRP A 59 10.31 15.56 1.11
N TRP A 60 9.32 16.43 1.36
CA TRP A 60 9.56 17.64 2.15
C TRP A 60 8.23 18.33 2.51
N PRO A 61 7.75 18.28 3.76
CA PRO A 61 6.70 19.17 4.20
C PRO A 61 7.29 20.58 4.29
N HIS A 62 7.00 21.41 3.29
CA HIS A 62 7.29 22.85 3.32
C HIS A 62 6.38 23.61 4.31
N ARG A 63 5.58 22.92 5.12
CA ARG A 63 4.72 23.55 6.14
C ARG A 63 5.52 23.83 7.40
N GLN A 64 5.84 25.12 7.61
CA GLN A 64 6.31 25.66 8.88
C GLN A 64 5.37 25.19 10.00
N GLY A 65 5.89 24.39 10.95
CA GLY A 65 5.16 23.94 12.14
C GLY A 65 4.90 22.44 12.27
N VAL A 66 5.27 21.60 11.28
CA VAL A 66 5.21 20.14 11.47
C VAL A 66 6.45 19.67 12.24
N PRO A 67 6.32 18.94 13.36
CA PRO A 67 7.47 18.45 14.12
C PRO A 67 8.39 17.60 13.23
N GLN A 68 9.69 17.89 13.24
CA GLN A 68 10.74 17.22 12.45
C GLN A 68 10.70 15.69 12.60
N ALA A 69 10.24 15.19 13.74
CA ALA A 69 10.06 13.75 13.99
C ALA A 69 8.94 13.12 13.15
N ARG A 70 7.85 13.82 12.83
CA ARG A 70 6.77 13.30 11.96
C ARG A 70 7.22 13.16 10.51
N LEU A 71 8.14 14.03 10.09
CA LEU A 71 8.81 14.04 8.79
C LEU A 71 9.62 12.76 8.56
N ALA A 72 10.46 12.43 9.53
CA ALA A 72 11.30 11.23 9.48
C ALA A 72 10.45 9.96 9.39
N VAL A 73 9.31 9.91 10.11
CA VAL A 73 8.43 8.74 10.13
C VAL A 73 7.73 8.51 8.79
N ALA A 74 7.28 9.57 8.12
CA ALA A 74 6.61 9.42 6.82
C ALA A 74 7.57 8.92 5.73
N GLY A 75 8.79 9.46 5.69
CA GLY A 75 9.86 8.97 4.81
C GLY A 75 10.29 7.54 5.15
N LEU A 76 10.41 7.23 6.46
CA LEU A 76 10.73 5.88 6.93
C LEU A 76 9.63 4.89 6.54
N LEU A 77 8.35 5.23 6.71
CA LEU A 77 7.23 4.38 6.29
C LEU A 77 7.19 4.20 4.77
N GLY A 78 7.50 5.25 4.02
CA GLY A 78 7.59 5.21 2.56
C GLY A 78 8.61 4.18 2.07
N VAL A 79 9.83 4.19 2.62
CA VAL A 79 10.94 3.32 2.16
C VAL A 79 10.95 1.99 2.90
N LEU A 80 10.88 1.98 4.23
CA LEU A 80 10.88 0.76 5.04
C LEU A 80 9.63 -0.08 4.79
N GLY A 81 8.48 0.55 4.52
CA GLY A 81 7.23 -0.14 4.24
C GLY A 81 7.26 -1.00 2.97
N LEU A 82 8.20 -0.75 2.06
CA LEU A 82 8.40 -1.56 0.85
C LEU A 82 9.02 -2.92 1.16
N PHE A 83 9.84 -3.00 2.21
CA PHE A 83 10.59 -4.20 2.56
C PHE A 83 10.04 -4.88 3.83
N ALA A 84 9.54 -4.08 4.76
CA ALA A 84 9.08 -4.50 6.08
C ALA A 84 7.88 -3.65 6.54
N PHE A 85 6.76 -3.78 5.82
CA PHE A 85 5.51 -3.06 6.12
C PHE A 85 5.10 -3.20 7.58
N TYR A 86 5.15 -4.41 8.15
CA TYR A 86 4.80 -4.62 9.56
C TYR A 86 5.70 -3.86 10.53
N ALA A 87 7.01 -3.85 10.30
CA ALA A 87 7.94 -3.10 11.14
C ALA A 87 7.71 -1.58 11.00
N ALA A 88 7.49 -1.11 9.77
CA ALA A 88 7.18 0.27 9.48
C ALA A 88 5.87 0.71 10.15
N ALA A 89 4.80 -0.07 10.02
CA ALA A 89 3.51 0.19 10.64
C ALA A 89 3.59 0.19 12.18
N PHE A 90 4.34 -0.75 12.76
CA PHE A 90 4.58 -0.80 14.19
C PHE A 90 5.34 0.44 14.70
N LEU A 91 6.42 0.82 14.02
CA LEU A 91 7.17 2.03 14.35
C LEU A 91 6.30 3.29 14.23
N TYR A 92 5.47 3.37 13.19
CA TYR A 92 4.51 4.46 13.04
C TYR A 92 3.52 4.51 14.21
N LEU A 93 2.95 3.37 14.63
CA LEU A 93 2.05 3.31 15.78
C LEU A 93 2.74 3.72 17.08
N LEU A 94 3.98 3.28 17.31
CA LEU A 94 4.77 3.62 18.48
C LEU A 94 5.09 5.12 18.53
N ILE A 95 5.42 5.71 17.39
CA ILE A 95 5.75 7.13 17.32
C ILE A 95 4.48 7.98 17.39
N ALA A 96 3.38 7.54 16.76
CA ALA A 96 2.09 8.21 16.84
C ALA A 96 1.52 8.18 18.27
N SER A 97 1.71 7.09 19.01
CA SER A 97 1.26 6.97 20.40
C SER A 97 2.08 7.84 21.35
N THR A 98 3.41 7.87 21.20
CA THR A 98 4.30 8.73 22.01
C THR A 98 4.10 10.22 21.74
N GLN A 99 3.78 10.59 20.50
CA GLN A 99 3.52 11.99 20.12
C GLN A 99 2.04 12.40 20.23
N GLY A 100 1.14 11.46 20.59
CA GLY A 100 -0.29 11.70 20.68
C GLY A 100 -0.94 12.21 19.39
N ALA A 101 -0.34 11.95 18.23
CA ALA A 101 -0.72 12.59 16.98
C ALA A 101 -0.67 11.63 15.79
N PHE A 102 -1.85 11.21 15.37
CA PHE A 102 -2.03 10.36 14.19
C PHE A 102 -2.18 11.21 12.93
N HIS A 103 -1.32 10.96 11.93
CA HIS A 103 -1.50 11.54 10.61
C HIS A 103 -2.65 10.84 9.89
N ARG A 104 -3.75 11.58 9.64
CA ARG A 104 -4.94 11.07 8.95
C ARG A 104 -4.62 10.47 7.58
N THR A 105 -3.71 11.10 6.84
CA THR A 105 -3.18 10.68 5.54
C THR A 105 -2.55 9.28 5.60
N LEU A 106 -1.58 9.10 6.51
CA LEU A 106 -0.87 7.82 6.69
C LEU A 106 -1.80 6.74 7.25
N ASN A 107 -2.68 7.07 8.19
CA ASN A 107 -3.68 6.13 8.70
C ASN A 107 -4.61 5.60 7.60
N ARG A 108 -5.03 6.46 6.66
CA ARG A 108 -5.86 6.03 5.52
C ARG A 108 -5.09 5.11 4.57
N ALA A 109 -3.83 5.43 4.27
CA ALA A 109 -3.00 4.60 3.40
C ALA A 109 -2.68 3.24 4.05
N VAL A 110 -2.27 3.24 5.32
CA VAL A 110 -2.02 2.01 6.10
C VAL A 110 -3.31 1.19 6.25
N GLY A 111 -4.43 1.85 6.52
CA GLY A 111 -5.75 1.22 6.60
C GLY A 111 -6.20 0.59 5.29
N ALA A 112 -5.95 1.23 4.15
CA ALA A 112 -6.24 0.68 2.83
C ALA A 112 -5.41 -0.59 2.56
N VAL A 113 -4.11 -0.57 2.87
CA VAL A 113 -3.26 -1.77 2.73
C VAL A 113 -3.70 -2.89 3.67
N ALA A 114 -4.04 -2.58 4.92
CA ALA A 114 -4.56 -3.57 5.87
C ALA A 114 -5.89 -4.18 5.37
N GLY A 115 -6.80 -3.36 4.87
CA GLY A 115 -8.09 -3.80 4.31
C GLY A 115 -7.91 -4.68 3.06
N LEU A 116 -7.04 -4.28 2.13
CA LEU A 116 -6.71 -5.07 0.94
C LEU A 116 -6.05 -6.39 1.33
N THR A 117 -5.07 -6.37 2.24
CA THR A 117 -4.40 -7.57 2.75
C THR A 117 -5.41 -8.55 3.32
N LEU A 118 -6.34 -8.09 4.17
CA LEU A 118 -7.40 -8.93 4.71
C LEU A 118 -8.31 -9.49 3.62
N GLY A 119 -8.69 -8.67 2.64
CA GLY A 119 -9.49 -9.12 1.49
C GLY A 119 -8.81 -10.25 0.70
N PHE A 120 -7.52 -10.11 0.41
CA PHE A 120 -6.75 -11.15 -0.26
C PHE A 120 -6.50 -12.38 0.62
N LEU A 121 -6.28 -12.20 1.92
CA LEU A 121 -6.09 -13.31 2.86
C LEU A 121 -7.35 -14.18 2.98
N LEU A 122 -8.52 -13.56 2.98
CA LEU A 122 -9.81 -14.27 3.02
C LEU A 122 -10.11 -14.95 1.67
N SER A 123 -9.75 -14.31 0.56
CA SER A 123 -10.10 -14.76 -0.80
C SER A 123 -9.13 -15.80 -1.39
N TYR A 124 -7.85 -15.77 -1.01
CA TYR A 124 -6.83 -16.67 -1.52
C TYR A 124 -6.53 -17.77 -0.49
N ALA A 125 -6.82 -19.03 -0.84
CA ALA A 125 -6.55 -20.19 0.01
C ALA A 125 -5.10 -20.74 -0.08
N PRO A 126 -4.45 -20.80 -1.26
CA PRO A 126 -3.07 -21.28 -1.36
C PRO A 126 -2.13 -20.33 -0.61
N GLY A 127 -1.19 -20.83 0.20
CA GLY A 127 -0.13 -19.99 0.74
C GLY A 127 -0.58 -18.75 1.54
N ARG A 128 -1.72 -18.81 2.24
CA ARG A 128 -2.26 -17.72 3.10
C ARG A 128 -1.22 -17.08 4.00
N GLU A 129 -0.33 -17.88 4.58
CA GLU A 129 0.77 -17.40 5.44
C GLU A 129 1.74 -16.49 4.67
N GLN A 130 2.09 -16.86 3.43
CA GLN A 130 2.94 -16.03 2.57
C GLN A 130 2.21 -14.74 2.17
N VAL A 131 0.91 -14.83 1.86
CA VAL A 131 0.08 -13.65 1.57
C VAL A 131 0.02 -12.72 2.78
N ALA A 132 -0.23 -13.24 3.97
CA ALA A 132 -0.24 -12.44 5.19
C ALA A 132 1.10 -11.71 5.38
N LEU A 133 2.23 -12.43 5.26
CA LEU A 133 3.54 -11.87 5.56
C LEU A 133 4.06 -10.89 4.49
N PHE A 134 3.84 -11.17 3.21
CA PHE A 134 4.51 -10.47 2.11
C PHE A 134 3.58 -9.62 1.24
N ALA A 135 2.27 -9.90 1.18
CA ALA A 135 1.34 -9.09 0.39
C ALA A 135 1.28 -7.62 0.83
N PRO A 136 1.34 -7.27 2.14
CA PRO A 136 1.30 -5.87 2.57
C PRO A 136 2.42 -5.02 1.96
N ASN A 137 3.62 -5.58 1.78
CA ASN A 137 4.75 -4.88 1.15
C ASN A 137 4.45 -4.52 -0.30
N LEU A 138 3.94 -5.50 -1.06
CA LEU A 138 3.59 -5.32 -2.47
C LEU A 138 2.40 -4.37 -2.64
N LEU A 139 1.39 -4.51 -1.79
CA LEU A 139 0.21 -3.65 -1.76
C LEU A 139 0.57 -2.21 -1.39
N TRP A 140 1.48 -2.02 -0.42
CA TRP A 140 2.00 -0.70 -0.06
C TRP A 140 2.74 -0.04 -1.22
N PHE A 141 3.59 -0.78 -1.93
CA PHE A 141 4.22 -0.28 -3.15
C PHE A 141 3.17 0.16 -4.19
N GLY A 142 2.17 -0.70 -4.46
CA GLY A 142 1.07 -0.37 -5.37
C GLY A 142 0.34 0.91 -4.93
N VAL A 143 -0.02 1.03 -3.66
CA VAL A 143 -0.67 2.22 -3.10
C VAL A 143 0.17 3.48 -3.27
N LEU A 144 1.48 3.42 -3.02
CA LEU A 144 2.38 4.56 -3.24
C LEU A 144 2.43 4.98 -4.71
N CYS A 145 2.55 4.02 -5.64
CA CYS A 145 2.54 4.30 -7.07
C CYS A 145 1.21 4.91 -7.53
N GLY A 146 0.10 4.35 -7.06
CA GLY A 146 -1.24 4.85 -7.35
C GLY A 146 -1.48 6.26 -6.81
N TRP A 147 -1.02 6.51 -5.58
CA TRP A 147 -1.10 7.82 -4.95
C TRP A 147 -0.28 8.86 -5.74
N ALA A 148 0.97 8.55 -6.07
CA ALA A 148 1.80 9.43 -6.90
C ALA A 148 1.16 9.74 -8.27
N PHE A 149 0.53 8.73 -8.89
CA PHE A 149 -0.21 8.92 -10.13
C PHE A 149 -1.43 9.84 -9.94
N GLY A 150 -2.25 9.60 -8.92
CA GLY A 150 -3.42 10.42 -8.63
C GLY A 150 -3.07 11.88 -8.31
N ASP A 151 -1.95 12.11 -7.62
CA ASP A 151 -1.43 13.45 -7.38
C ASP A 151 -1.00 14.16 -8.67
N ALA A 152 -0.34 13.45 -9.59
CA ALA A 152 0.05 14.01 -10.88
C ALA A 152 -1.18 14.42 -11.72
N VAL A 153 -2.23 13.59 -11.72
CA VAL A 153 -3.51 13.90 -12.39
C VAL A 153 -4.17 15.12 -11.75
N ARG A 154 -4.23 15.18 -10.42
CA ARG A 154 -4.78 16.33 -9.68
C ARG A 154 -4.02 17.62 -9.99
N ALA A 155 -2.69 17.56 -10.05
CA ALA A 155 -1.85 18.72 -10.38
C ALA A 155 -2.16 19.28 -11.78
N GLN A 156 -2.50 18.42 -12.74
CA GLN A 156 -2.90 18.85 -14.09
C GLN A 156 -4.29 19.51 -14.12
N GLN A 157 -5.22 19.10 -13.25
CA GLN A 157 -6.56 19.69 -13.18
C GLN A 157 -6.54 21.11 -12.61
N VAL A 158 -5.64 21.41 -11.67
CA VAL A 158 -5.50 22.75 -11.08
C VAL A 158 -4.84 23.76 -12.03
N SER A 159 -4.13 23.27 -13.05
CA SER A 159 -3.45 24.09 -14.07
C SER A 159 -4.37 24.51 -15.24
N ARG A 160 -5.62 24.03 -15.28
CA ARG A 160 -6.63 24.37 -16.29
C ARG A 160 -7.66 25.32 -15.71
#